data_AF-A0A1G3AS37-F1
#
_entry.id   AF-A0A1G3AS37-F1
#
_cell.length_a   1.000
_cell.length_b   1.000
_cell.length_c   1.000
_cell.angle_alpha   90.00
_cell.angle_beta   90.00
_cell.angle_gamma   90.00
#
_symmetry.space_group_name_H-M   'P 1'
#
loop_
_entity.id
_entity.type
_entity.pdbx_description
1 polymer ?
#
loop_
_entity_poly.entity_id
_entity_poly.type
_entity_poly.pdbx_seq_one_letter_code
_entity_poly.pdbx_strand_id
1 'polypeptide(L)'
;MTNNESKQNSLEQLAKIAPIIRGLLAEPTGEQDIPYDPVILKSLTSKEAIDFADSEKNAEAQQYPAPLTKGRNPPLFLSDVDYNAEPETLRKQLSDMISDYSQRHGNKPEIVCLRELGILYIERKDDNSDLPLSNKVALVTGAAGAIGYGICCGLLEKGCHLVATDLPGEKLDSFTADLKQTAGDCVTGIPIDVTDEESVVRGLESVSLAWGGIDIVVVNAGIPLVAFLKDIDLDDFKRLEKVNVEGTFLTLREIARHFILQGTGGDVIIVSTKNVPSPGAGFGAYSATKAASHQLGRIASLELAQYGVRVNMVAPDAVFSEGKYKSGLWAEVGPDRMRTRGLDEKGLQEYYQNRNLLKAKITGRHVSNAVLFFATRQTPTTGATIPVDGGLPDATPR
;
A
#
# COMPACT_ATOMS: atom_id res chain seq x y z
N MET A 1 16.40 -16.56 -26.34
CA MET A 1 15.76 -16.28 -25.04
C MET A 1 15.28 -17.61 -24.49
N THR A 2 15.61 -17.92 -23.24
CA THR A 2 15.11 -19.14 -22.59
C THR A 2 13.61 -19.00 -22.27
N ASN A 3 12.87 -20.10 -22.14
CA ASN A 3 11.42 -20.05 -21.81
C ASN A 3 11.12 -19.25 -20.52
N ASN A 4 12.09 -19.16 -19.59
CA ASN A 4 11.94 -18.39 -18.35
C ASN A 4 12.08 -16.88 -18.58
N GLU A 5 13.02 -16.43 -19.40
CA GLU A 5 13.18 -15.00 -19.74
C GLU A 5 11.97 -14.45 -20.47
N SER A 6 11.41 -15.23 -21.40
CA SER A 6 10.20 -14.84 -22.13
C SER A 6 9.00 -14.68 -21.20
N LYS A 7 8.81 -15.63 -20.26
CA LYS A 7 7.71 -15.58 -19.30
C LYS A 7 7.83 -14.41 -18.32
N GLN A 8 9.05 -14.14 -17.85
CA GLN A 8 9.32 -13.02 -16.97
C GLN A 8 9.00 -11.67 -17.65
N ASN A 9 9.42 -11.51 -18.91
CA ASN A 9 9.10 -10.31 -19.70
C ASN A 9 7.58 -10.12 -19.88
N SER A 10 6.82 -11.19 -20.14
CA SER A 10 5.35 -11.11 -20.25
C SER A 10 4.69 -10.67 -18.94
N LEU A 11 5.18 -11.12 -17.78
CA LEU A 11 4.64 -10.69 -16.48
C LEU A 11 4.95 -9.23 -16.18
N GLU A 12 6.16 -8.76 -16.51
CA GLU A 12 6.54 -7.34 -16.38
C GLU A 12 5.69 -6.45 -17.28
N GLN A 13 5.41 -6.89 -18.52
CA GLN A 13 4.50 -6.19 -19.42
C GLN A 13 3.07 -6.14 -18.86
N LEU A 14 2.55 -7.27 -18.39
CA LEU A 14 1.22 -7.33 -17.79
C LEU A 14 1.11 -6.43 -16.55
N ALA A 15 2.13 -6.41 -15.69
CA ALA A 15 2.18 -5.56 -14.51
C ALA A 15 2.18 -4.06 -14.84
N LYS A 16 2.76 -3.65 -15.98
CA LYS A 16 2.72 -2.26 -16.47
C LYS A 16 1.34 -1.87 -17.02
N ILE A 17 0.65 -2.80 -17.66
CA ILE A 17 -0.63 -2.55 -18.34
C ILE A 17 -1.81 -2.61 -17.37
N ALA A 18 -1.76 -3.52 -16.39
CA ALA A 18 -2.88 -3.76 -15.49
C ALA A 18 -3.36 -2.49 -14.74
N PRO A 19 -2.49 -1.62 -14.21
CA PRO A 19 -2.89 -0.34 -13.59
C PRO A 19 -3.63 0.59 -14.55
N ILE A 20 -3.20 0.65 -15.80
CA ILE A 20 -3.83 1.49 -16.81
C ILE A 20 -5.24 0.97 -17.11
N ILE A 21 -5.38 -0.35 -17.36
CA ILE A 21 -6.68 -0.98 -17.63
C ILE A 21 -7.59 -0.84 -16.41
N ARG A 22 -7.10 -1.13 -15.20
CA ARG A 22 -7.88 -0.96 -13.97
C ARG A 22 -8.40 0.46 -13.82
N GLY A 23 -7.56 1.46 -14.09
CA GLY A 23 -7.95 2.87 -14.05
C GLY A 23 -9.02 3.23 -15.08
N LEU A 24 -8.91 2.72 -16.30
CA LEU A 24 -9.93 2.93 -17.35
C LEU A 24 -11.25 2.21 -17.05
N LEU A 25 -11.20 1.07 -16.34
CA LEU A 25 -12.37 0.33 -15.91
C LEU A 25 -13.04 0.93 -14.66
N ALA A 26 -12.34 1.72 -13.85
CA ALA A 26 -12.91 2.38 -12.68
C ALA A 26 -14.09 3.31 -13.05
N GLU A 27 -15.19 3.23 -12.31
CA GLU A 27 -16.41 3.98 -12.60
C GLU A 27 -16.36 5.37 -11.95
N PRO A 28 -16.78 6.45 -12.65
CA PRO A 28 -16.89 7.76 -12.02
C PRO A 28 -18.04 7.76 -11.01
N THR A 29 -17.80 8.28 -9.80
CA THR A 29 -18.85 8.35 -8.76
C THR A 29 -19.76 9.57 -8.91
N GLY A 30 -19.28 10.60 -9.62
CA GLY A 30 -19.89 11.94 -9.63
C GLY A 30 -19.56 12.81 -8.41
N GLU A 31 -18.86 12.27 -7.40
CA GLU A 31 -18.39 13.01 -6.23
C GLU A 31 -16.98 13.55 -6.44
N GLN A 32 -16.77 14.84 -6.15
CA GLN A 32 -15.47 15.48 -6.35
C GLN A 32 -14.38 14.91 -5.43
N ASP A 33 -14.74 14.55 -4.19
CA ASP A 33 -13.78 14.05 -3.19
C ASP A 33 -13.41 12.58 -3.39
N ILE A 34 -14.25 11.79 -4.06
CA ILE A 34 -14.01 10.37 -4.36
C ILE A 34 -14.33 10.15 -5.85
N PRO A 35 -13.51 10.65 -6.79
CA PRO A 35 -13.89 10.75 -8.20
C PRO A 35 -14.14 9.40 -8.88
N TYR A 36 -13.54 8.32 -8.37
CA TYR A 36 -13.61 6.98 -8.96
C TYR A 36 -13.91 5.89 -7.94
N ASP A 37 -14.81 4.98 -8.32
CA ASP A 37 -15.03 3.67 -7.71
C ASP A 37 -14.20 2.61 -8.46
N PRO A 38 -13.12 2.10 -7.86
CA PRO A 38 -12.22 1.20 -8.53
C PRO A 38 -12.73 -0.24 -8.53
N VAL A 39 -12.18 -1.05 -9.41
CA VAL A 39 -12.47 -2.48 -9.50
C VAL A 39 -11.30 -3.30 -8.96
N ILE A 40 -11.57 -4.53 -8.56
CA ILE A 40 -10.52 -5.53 -8.31
C ILE A 40 -10.30 -6.27 -9.61
N LEU A 41 -9.14 -6.06 -10.22
CA LEU A 41 -8.81 -6.61 -11.53
C LEU A 41 -7.76 -7.71 -11.35
N LYS A 42 -8.19 -8.97 -11.44
CA LYS A 42 -7.31 -10.12 -11.29
C LYS A 42 -6.67 -10.51 -12.62
N SER A 43 -5.48 -11.09 -12.55
CA SER A 43 -4.77 -11.66 -13.71
C SER A 43 -4.87 -13.19 -13.77
N LEU A 44 -4.99 -13.72 -14.99
CA LEU A 44 -4.84 -15.14 -15.32
C LEU A 44 -3.80 -15.30 -16.41
N THR A 45 -2.70 -15.93 -16.06
CA THR A 45 -1.55 -16.14 -16.94
C THR A 45 -1.23 -17.63 -17.11
N SER A 46 -2.21 -18.52 -16.86
CA SER A 46 -2.06 -19.94 -17.16
C SER A 46 -1.98 -20.14 -18.67
N LYS A 47 -1.47 -21.29 -19.12
CA LYS A 47 -1.39 -21.59 -20.54
C LYS A 47 -2.78 -21.55 -21.19
N GLU A 48 -3.78 -22.11 -20.52
CA GLU A 48 -5.16 -22.12 -20.98
C GLU A 48 -5.73 -20.69 -21.12
N ALA A 49 -5.36 -19.79 -20.22
CA ALA A 49 -5.77 -18.38 -20.29
C ALA A 49 -5.11 -17.62 -21.44
N ILE A 50 -3.82 -17.88 -21.70
CA ILE A 50 -3.10 -17.30 -22.84
C ILE A 50 -3.68 -17.82 -24.16
N ASP A 51 -3.85 -19.15 -24.28
CA ASP A 51 -4.45 -19.77 -25.47
C ASP A 51 -5.87 -19.22 -25.73
N PHE A 52 -6.64 -18.95 -24.66
CA PHE A 52 -7.94 -18.28 -24.77
C PHE A 52 -7.80 -16.84 -25.28
N ALA A 53 -6.89 -16.05 -24.71
CA ALA A 53 -6.69 -14.65 -25.06
C ALA A 53 -6.18 -14.43 -26.51
N ASP A 54 -5.51 -15.42 -27.09
CA ASP A 54 -4.93 -15.34 -28.44
C ASP A 54 -5.95 -15.55 -29.58
N SER A 55 -7.18 -15.98 -29.28
CA SER A 55 -8.18 -16.28 -30.31
C SER A 55 -9.62 -16.01 -29.87
N GLU A 56 -10.25 -15.02 -30.50
CA GLU A 56 -11.66 -14.66 -30.29
C GLU A 56 -12.63 -15.84 -30.48
N LYS A 57 -12.27 -16.79 -31.36
CA LYS A 57 -13.07 -18.00 -31.63
C LYS A 57 -13.29 -18.87 -30.39
N ASN A 58 -12.39 -18.79 -29.40
CA ASN A 58 -12.51 -19.57 -28.16
C ASN A 58 -13.67 -19.06 -27.29
N ALA A 59 -13.94 -17.74 -27.32
CA ALA A 59 -15.10 -17.16 -26.65
C ALA A 59 -16.42 -17.54 -27.34
N GLU A 60 -16.43 -17.65 -28.68
CA GLU A 60 -17.58 -18.13 -29.46
C GLU A 60 -17.89 -19.60 -29.14
N ALA A 61 -16.85 -20.43 -28.96
CA ALA A 61 -16.95 -21.83 -28.57
C ALA A 61 -17.30 -22.06 -27.09
N GLN A 62 -17.42 -20.99 -26.28
CA GLN A 62 -17.77 -21.00 -24.85
C GLN A 62 -16.79 -21.76 -23.94
N GLN A 63 -15.52 -21.85 -24.32
CA GLN A 63 -14.48 -22.55 -23.54
C GLN A 63 -13.70 -21.57 -22.64
N TYR A 64 -14.33 -21.10 -21.56
CA TYR A 64 -13.69 -20.16 -20.63
C TYR A 64 -12.72 -20.88 -19.67
N PRO A 65 -11.50 -20.37 -19.46
CA PRO A 65 -10.57 -20.92 -18.48
C PRO A 65 -11.07 -20.61 -17.06
N ALA A 66 -10.94 -21.57 -16.14
CA ALA A 66 -11.30 -21.35 -14.74
C ALA A 66 -10.47 -20.19 -14.13
N PRO A 67 -11.05 -19.36 -13.24
CA PRO A 67 -12.42 -19.41 -12.70
C PRO A 67 -13.48 -18.69 -13.56
N LEU A 68 -13.14 -18.26 -14.77
CA LEU A 68 -14.05 -17.49 -15.62
C LEU A 68 -15.22 -18.34 -16.09
N THR A 69 -16.37 -17.70 -16.20
CA THR A 69 -17.58 -18.27 -16.81
C THR A 69 -18.14 -17.30 -17.83
N LYS A 70 -19.02 -17.78 -18.70
CA LYS A 70 -19.66 -16.94 -19.72
C LYS A 70 -20.50 -15.84 -19.05
N GLY A 71 -20.05 -14.60 -19.19
CA GLY A 71 -20.75 -13.41 -18.69
C GLY A 71 -21.90 -12.95 -19.61
N ARG A 72 -22.53 -11.83 -19.24
CA ARG A 72 -23.57 -11.16 -20.06
C ARG A 72 -23.01 -10.59 -21.36
N ASN A 73 -21.80 -10.02 -21.31
CA ASN A 73 -21.12 -9.44 -22.45
C ASN A 73 -19.90 -10.29 -22.84
N PRO A 74 -19.51 -10.31 -24.12
CA PRO A 74 -18.30 -11.01 -24.56
C PRO A 74 -17.03 -10.35 -23.99
N PRO A 75 -15.90 -11.07 -23.89
CA PRO A 75 -14.62 -10.46 -23.53
C PRO A 75 -14.19 -9.39 -24.55
N LEU A 76 -13.44 -8.38 -24.09
CA LEU A 76 -12.72 -7.47 -24.97
C LEU A 76 -11.38 -8.10 -25.34
N PHE A 77 -11.18 -8.42 -26.61
CA PHE A 77 -9.88 -8.84 -27.14
C PHE A 77 -9.11 -7.62 -27.62
N LEU A 78 -7.94 -7.41 -27.03
CA LEU A 78 -7.03 -6.33 -27.42
C LEU A 78 -6.07 -6.87 -28.48
N SER A 79 -6.36 -6.56 -29.75
CA SER A 79 -5.43 -6.77 -30.86
C SER A 79 -4.56 -5.53 -31.08
N ASP A 80 -3.30 -5.74 -31.46
CA ASP A 80 -2.39 -4.69 -31.95
C ASP A 80 -2.06 -3.55 -30.94
N VAL A 81 -1.94 -3.88 -29.66
CA VAL A 81 -1.44 -2.94 -28.63
C VAL A 81 0.09 -2.92 -28.65
N ASP A 82 0.69 -1.74 -28.77
CA ASP A 82 2.13 -1.58 -28.57
C ASP A 82 2.43 -1.47 -27.06
N TYR A 83 2.69 -2.61 -26.44
CA TYR A 83 3.01 -2.70 -25.01
C TYR A 83 4.30 -1.96 -24.60
N ASN A 84 5.13 -1.54 -25.56
CA ASN A 84 6.36 -0.78 -25.30
C ASN A 84 6.19 0.72 -25.54
N ALA A 85 4.99 1.17 -25.94
CA ALA A 85 4.71 2.57 -26.12
C ALA A 85 4.83 3.35 -24.79
N GLU A 86 5.13 4.65 -24.90
CA GLU A 86 5.12 5.54 -23.75
C GLU A 86 3.76 5.52 -23.03
N PRO A 87 3.72 5.65 -21.69
CA PRO A 87 2.52 5.44 -20.89
C PRO A 87 1.27 6.20 -21.35
N GLU A 88 1.41 7.46 -21.77
CA GLU A 88 0.29 8.28 -22.24
C GLU A 88 -0.29 7.75 -23.57
N THR A 89 0.59 7.32 -24.48
CA THR A 89 0.20 6.72 -25.76
C THR A 89 -0.51 5.38 -25.53
N LEU A 90 0.04 4.54 -24.66
CA LEU A 90 -0.56 3.26 -24.29
C LEU A 90 -1.93 3.45 -23.64
N ARG A 91 -2.05 4.40 -22.69
CA ARG A 91 -3.35 4.75 -22.07
C ARG A 91 -4.36 5.18 -23.13
N LYS A 92 -3.97 6.01 -24.08
CA LYS A 92 -4.86 6.48 -25.14
C LYS A 92 -5.37 5.32 -26.01
N GLN A 93 -4.48 4.44 -26.47
CA GLN A 93 -4.86 3.25 -27.24
C GLN A 93 -5.88 2.38 -26.49
N LEU A 94 -5.59 2.06 -25.22
CA LEU A 94 -6.48 1.26 -24.37
C LEU A 94 -7.82 1.95 -24.10
N SER A 95 -7.81 3.27 -23.90
CA SER A 95 -9.01 4.08 -23.69
C SER A 95 -9.92 4.05 -24.92
N ASP A 96 -9.37 4.21 -26.12
CA ASP A 96 -10.13 4.19 -27.37
C ASP A 96 -10.78 2.82 -27.57
N MET A 97 -10.03 1.73 -27.36
CA MET A 97 -10.56 0.36 -27.46
C MET A 97 -11.67 0.05 -26.44
N ILE A 98 -11.51 0.49 -25.18
CA ILE A 98 -12.53 0.31 -24.13
C ILE A 98 -13.77 1.17 -24.44
N SER A 99 -13.60 2.37 -24.99
CA SER A 99 -14.72 3.24 -25.41
C SER A 99 -15.52 2.60 -26.54
N ASP A 100 -14.85 2.11 -27.58
CA ASP A 100 -15.48 1.43 -28.71
C ASP A 100 -16.22 0.16 -28.27
N TYR A 101 -15.66 -0.59 -27.32
CA TYR A 101 -16.36 -1.72 -26.71
C TYR A 101 -17.63 -1.25 -25.97
N SER A 102 -17.50 -0.21 -25.15
CA SER A 102 -18.59 0.32 -24.32
C SER A 102 -19.74 0.86 -25.17
N GLN A 103 -19.44 1.51 -26.29
CA GLN A 103 -20.44 1.98 -27.25
C GLN A 103 -21.20 0.82 -27.93
N ARG A 104 -20.53 -0.30 -28.21
CA ARG A 104 -21.13 -1.49 -28.84
C ARG A 104 -21.96 -2.33 -27.88
N HIS A 105 -21.53 -2.47 -26.62
CA HIS A 105 -22.11 -3.39 -25.65
C HIS A 105 -22.89 -2.70 -24.51
N GLY A 106 -22.87 -1.37 -24.45
CA GLY A 106 -23.60 -0.56 -23.47
C GLY A 106 -22.99 -0.52 -22.07
N ASN A 107 -21.88 -1.23 -21.82
CA ASN A 107 -21.14 -1.27 -20.56
C ASN A 107 -19.65 -1.50 -20.82
N LYS A 108 -18.78 -1.21 -19.84
CA LYS A 108 -17.35 -1.55 -19.89
C LYS A 108 -17.12 -3.08 -19.88
N PRO A 109 -15.96 -3.56 -20.38
CA PRO A 109 -15.66 -4.99 -20.39
C PRO A 109 -15.31 -5.48 -18.97
N GLU A 110 -15.81 -6.66 -18.63
CA GLU A 110 -15.47 -7.35 -17.37
C GLU A 110 -14.31 -8.32 -17.53
N ILE A 111 -14.01 -8.72 -18.78
CA ILE A 111 -12.93 -9.62 -19.14
C ILE A 111 -12.18 -8.94 -20.29
N VAL A 112 -10.89 -8.74 -20.12
CA VAL A 112 -9.98 -8.15 -21.11
C VAL A 112 -8.88 -9.16 -21.44
N CYS A 113 -8.86 -9.60 -22.68
CA CYS A 113 -7.91 -10.56 -23.22
C CYS A 113 -6.75 -9.82 -23.87
N LEU A 114 -5.54 -10.04 -23.35
CA LEU A 114 -4.28 -9.47 -23.81
C LEU A 114 -3.50 -10.56 -24.52
N ARG A 115 -3.35 -10.43 -25.84
CA ARG A 115 -2.61 -11.38 -26.67
C ARG A 115 -1.22 -11.63 -26.10
N GLU A 116 -0.81 -12.90 -26.03
CA GLU A 116 0.45 -13.43 -25.48
C GLU A 116 0.67 -13.20 -23.97
N LEU A 117 -0.13 -12.36 -23.30
CA LEU A 117 0.04 -12.02 -21.89
C LEU A 117 -0.97 -12.74 -20.98
N GLY A 118 -2.19 -12.98 -21.45
CA GLY A 118 -3.25 -13.66 -20.71
C GLY A 118 -4.51 -12.80 -20.56
N ILE A 119 -5.19 -12.93 -19.42
CA ILE A 119 -6.50 -12.32 -19.19
C ILE A 119 -6.45 -11.45 -17.94
N LEU A 120 -7.04 -10.26 -18.02
CA LEU A 120 -7.42 -9.46 -16.87
C LEU A 120 -8.95 -9.51 -16.72
N TYR A 121 -9.45 -9.73 -15.50
CA TYR A 121 -10.89 -9.83 -15.27
C TYR A 121 -11.31 -9.18 -13.96
N ILE A 122 -12.50 -8.58 -13.95
CA ILE A 122 -13.08 -7.98 -12.77
C ILE A 122 -13.58 -9.09 -11.85
N GLU A 123 -13.04 -9.14 -10.64
CA GLU A 123 -13.56 -9.99 -9.58
C GLU A 123 -14.84 -9.35 -9.01
N ARG A 124 -15.99 -9.94 -9.31
CA ARG A 124 -17.26 -9.54 -8.71
C ARG A 124 -17.31 -10.01 -7.25
N LYS A 125 -17.61 -9.12 -6.30
CA LYS A 125 -17.84 -9.46 -4.89
C LYS A 125 -19.29 -9.89 -4.62
N ASP A 126 -19.45 -10.83 -3.69
CA ASP A 126 -20.69 -11.08 -2.95
C ASP A 126 -20.87 -10.07 -1.79
N ASP A 127 -22.12 -9.63 -1.57
CA ASP A 127 -22.81 -9.07 -0.38
C ASP A 127 -22.18 -8.00 0.57
N ASN A 128 -20.94 -7.53 0.36
CA ASN A 128 -20.31 -6.48 1.21
C ASN A 128 -20.01 -5.16 0.47
N SER A 129 -20.90 -4.75 -0.44
CA SER A 129 -20.74 -3.52 -1.25
C SER A 129 -20.72 -2.21 -0.43
N ASP A 130 -21.20 -2.23 0.80
CA ASP A 130 -21.53 -0.99 1.53
C ASP A 130 -20.41 -0.49 2.46
N LEU A 131 -19.28 -1.21 2.53
CA LEU A 131 -18.13 -0.77 3.34
C LEU A 131 -17.34 0.34 2.62
N PRO A 132 -16.83 1.35 3.35
CA PRO A 132 -16.33 2.59 2.75
C PRO A 132 -15.05 2.44 1.92
N LEU A 133 -14.31 1.34 2.08
CA LEU A 133 -13.10 1.04 1.30
C LEU A 133 -13.24 -0.28 0.52
N SER A 134 -14.47 -0.72 0.25
CA SER A 134 -14.70 -1.84 -0.66
C SER A 134 -14.05 -1.58 -2.02
N ASN A 135 -13.49 -2.64 -2.62
CA ASN A 135 -12.73 -2.64 -3.87
C ASN A 135 -11.46 -1.77 -3.89
N LYS A 136 -11.10 -1.13 -2.78
CA LYS A 136 -9.81 -0.43 -2.63
C LYS A 136 -8.71 -1.44 -2.30
N VAL A 137 -7.55 -1.26 -2.91
CA VAL A 137 -6.32 -2.01 -2.63
C VAL A 137 -5.39 -1.15 -1.78
N ALA A 138 -4.98 -1.67 -0.64
CA ALA A 138 -4.09 -1.00 0.30
C ALA A 138 -2.78 -1.77 0.49
N LEU A 139 -1.64 -1.08 0.39
CA LEU A 139 -0.32 -1.63 0.74
C LEU A 139 0.19 -1.01 2.04
N VAL A 140 0.71 -1.84 2.94
CA VAL A 140 1.32 -1.40 4.21
C VAL A 140 2.75 -1.91 4.31
N THR A 141 3.73 -1.00 4.26
CA THR A 141 5.16 -1.36 4.44
C THR A 141 5.52 -1.59 5.90
N GLY A 142 6.43 -2.53 6.16
CA GLY A 142 6.77 -2.93 7.55
C GLY A 142 5.54 -3.42 8.32
N ALA A 143 4.64 -4.13 7.64
CA ALA A 143 3.33 -4.53 8.17
C ALA A 143 3.44 -5.42 9.41
N ALA A 144 4.48 -6.25 9.51
CA ALA A 144 4.60 -7.29 10.53
C ALA A 144 5.07 -6.74 11.90
N GLY A 145 4.50 -5.64 12.36
CA GLY A 145 4.74 -5.05 13.68
C GLY A 145 3.45 -4.55 14.33
N ALA A 146 3.52 -4.10 15.58
CA ALA A 146 2.35 -3.63 16.33
C ALA A 146 1.51 -2.56 15.61
N ILE A 147 2.15 -1.54 15.04
CA ILE A 147 1.44 -0.48 14.30
C ILE A 147 0.87 -1.03 13.00
N GLY A 148 1.70 -1.72 12.21
CA GLY A 148 1.30 -2.34 10.94
C GLY A 148 0.10 -3.27 11.11
N TYR A 149 0.10 -4.13 12.13
CA TYR A 149 -1.02 -5.02 12.46
C TYR A 149 -2.33 -4.24 12.68
N GLY A 150 -2.31 -3.21 13.52
CA GLY A 150 -3.50 -2.40 13.78
C GLY A 150 -4.04 -1.73 12.52
N ILE A 151 -3.15 -1.20 11.67
CA ILE A 151 -3.50 -0.57 10.38
C ILE A 151 -4.11 -1.60 9.42
N CYS A 152 -3.46 -2.75 9.26
CA CYS A 152 -3.93 -3.86 8.43
C CYS A 152 -5.34 -4.31 8.83
N CYS A 153 -5.58 -4.56 10.13
CA CYS A 153 -6.90 -4.93 10.63
C CYS A 153 -7.95 -3.87 10.33
N GLY A 154 -7.65 -2.59 10.56
CA GLY A 154 -8.60 -1.51 10.31
C GLY A 154 -8.95 -1.35 8.83
N LEU A 155 -7.99 -1.49 7.93
CA LEU A 155 -8.24 -1.45 6.48
C LEU A 155 -9.12 -2.64 6.03
N LEU A 156 -8.84 -3.84 6.53
CA LEU A 156 -9.64 -5.03 6.26
C LEU A 156 -11.08 -4.89 6.78
N GLU A 157 -11.26 -4.37 7.99
CA GLU A 157 -12.58 -4.07 8.57
C GLU A 157 -13.39 -3.04 7.74
N LYS A 158 -12.72 -2.26 6.89
CA LYS A 158 -13.36 -1.32 5.96
C LYS A 158 -13.51 -1.87 4.54
N GLY A 159 -13.19 -3.14 4.31
CA GLY A 159 -13.46 -3.84 3.04
C GLY A 159 -12.30 -3.84 2.04
N CYS A 160 -11.12 -3.32 2.40
CA CYS A 160 -9.96 -3.29 1.52
C CYS A 160 -9.46 -4.70 1.16
N HIS A 161 -8.86 -4.79 -0.03
CA HIS A 161 -7.84 -5.80 -0.30
C HIS A 161 -6.50 -5.28 0.25
N LEU A 162 -5.78 -6.11 1.00
CA LEU A 162 -4.61 -5.72 1.77
C LEU A 162 -3.35 -6.45 1.28
N VAL A 163 -2.39 -5.68 0.80
CA VAL A 163 -1.00 -6.12 0.63
C VAL A 163 -0.23 -5.82 1.92
N ALA A 164 0.05 -6.87 2.67
CA ALA A 164 1.00 -6.79 3.79
C ALA A 164 2.42 -6.98 3.22
N THR A 165 3.32 -6.05 3.50
CA THR A 165 4.71 -6.18 3.07
C THR A 165 5.70 -5.87 4.18
N ASP A 166 6.78 -6.65 4.22
CA ASP A 166 7.92 -6.56 5.13
C ASP A 166 9.10 -7.28 4.45
N LEU A 167 10.24 -7.38 5.14
CA LEU A 167 11.36 -8.21 4.69
C LEU A 167 10.92 -9.67 4.52
N PRO A 168 11.50 -10.41 3.54
CA PRO A 168 11.17 -11.80 3.31
C PRO A 168 11.48 -12.67 4.53
N GLY A 169 10.62 -13.66 4.80
CA GLY A 169 10.83 -14.70 5.81
C GLY A 169 9.64 -14.96 6.72
N GLU A 170 9.85 -15.83 7.71
CA GLU A 170 8.81 -16.41 8.58
C GLU A 170 7.92 -15.35 9.24
N LYS A 171 8.47 -14.18 9.56
CA LYS A 171 7.73 -13.09 10.18
C LYS A 171 6.61 -12.55 9.28
N LEU A 172 6.88 -12.35 7.99
CA LEU A 172 5.88 -11.91 7.01
C LEU A 172 4.91 -13.04 6.69
N ASP A 173 5.41 -14.27 6.55
CA ASP A 173 4.60 -15.44 6.22
C ASP A 173 3.56 -15.73 7.32
N SER A 174 4.00 -15.77 8.57
CA SER A 174 3.12 -15.97 9.74
C SER A 174 2.13 -14.82 9.90
N PHE A 175 2.58 -13.57 9.77
CA PHE A 175 1.72 -12.39 9.81
C PHE A 175 0.61 -12.43 8.77
N THR A 176 0.96 -12.78 7.53
CA THR A 176 0.01 -12.90 6.42
C THR A 176 -0.97 -14.04 6.66
N ALA A 177 -0.48 -15.20 7.12
CA ALA A 177 -1.32 -16.35 7.43
C ALA A 177 -2.33 -16.05 8.54
N ASP A 178 -1.92 -15.30 9.57
CA ASP A 178 -2.81 -14.87 10.65
C ASP A 178 -3.94 -13.96 10.15
N LEU A 179 -3.63 -12.96 9.31
CA LEU A 179 -4.64 -12.08 8.72
C LEU A 179 -5.58 -12.82 7.76
N LYS A 180 -5.07 -13.81 7.02
CA LYS A 180 -5.88 -14.65 6.12
C LYS A 180 -6.92 -15.49 6.86
N GLN A 181 -6.69 -15.84 8.12
CA GLN A 181 -7.68 -16.59 8.91
C GLN A 181 -9.00 -15.84 9.08
N THR A 182 -8.97 -14.50 9.09
CA THR A 182 -10.17 -13.67 9.26
C THR A 182 -10.65 -13.02 7.96
N ALA A 183 -9.74 -12.68 7.04
CA ALA A 183 -10.05 -11.92 5.82
C ALA A 183 -9.93 -12.73 4.51
N GLY A 184 -9.51 -14.00 4.56
CA GLY A 184 -9.42 -14.88 3.40
C GLY A 184 -8.53 -14.32 2.29
N ASP A 185 -9.02 -14.40 1.05
CA ASP A 185 -8.28 -14.03 -0.16
C ASP A 185 -8.13 -12.51 -0.36
N CYS A 186 -8.72 -11.69 0.51
CA CYS A 186 -8.50 -10.24 0.51
C CYS A 186 -7.11 -9.85 1.03
N VAL A 187 -6.28 -10.80 1.49
CA VAL A 187 -4.94 -10.53 2.03
C VAL A 187 -3.87 -11.22 1.19
N THR A 188 -2.83 -10.47 0.80
CA THR A 188 -1.64 -11.01 0.15
C THR A 188 -0.39 -10.51 0.87
N GLY A 189 0.55 -11.42 1.14
CA GLY A 189 1.88 -11.09 1.63
C GLY A 189 2.83 -10.95 0.46
N ILE A 190 3.48 -9.80 0.30
CA ILE A 190 4.48 -9.56 -0.75
C ILE A 190 5.77 -9.10 -0.06
N PRO A 191 6.91 -9.80 -0.22
CA PRO A 191 8.16 -9.34 0.38
C PRO A 191 8.67 -8.08 -0.34
N ILE A 192 8.95 -7.02 0.41
CA ILE A 192 9.61 -5.81 -0.10
C ILE A 192 10.67 -5.37 0.91
N ASP A 193 11.92 -5.35 0.47
CA ASP A 193 12.96 -4.58 1.13
C ASP A 193 12.90 -3.14 0.62
N VAL A 194 12.44 -2.23 1.49
CA VAL A 194 12.33 -0.80 1.11
C VAL A 194 13.68 -0.17 0.80
N THR A 195 14.81 -0.79 1.17
CA THR A 195 16.16 -0.29 0.88
C THR A 195 16.71 -0.70 -0.48
N ASP A 196 16.02 -1.59 -1.18
CA ASP A 196 16.35 -2.08 -2.52
C ASP A 196 15.32 -1.56 -3.53
N GLU A 197 15.77 -0.71 -4.46
CA GLU A 197 14.94 -0.12 -5.50
C GLU A 197 14.24 -1.19 -6.35
N GLU A 198 14.94 -2.24 -6.74
CA GLU A 198 14.34 -3.29 -7.56
C GLU A 198 13.33 -4.11 -6.76
N SER A 199 13.56 -4.29 -5.46
CA SER A 199 12.59 -4.96 -4.58
C SER A 199 11.29 -4.16 -4.48
N VAL A 200 11.37 -2.83 -4.41
CA VAL A 200 10.18 -1.97 -4.40
C VAL A 200 9.43 -2.08 -5.72
N VAL A 201 10.12 -1.96 -6.85
CA VAL A 201 9.51 -2.08 -8.19
C VAL A 201 8.80 -3.42 -8.37
N ARG A 202 9.51 -4.54 -8.16
CA ARG A 202 8.93 -5.90 -8.26
C ARG A 202 7.77 -6.12 -7.30
N GLY A 203 7.84 -5.50 -6.13
CA GLY A 203 6.77 -5.54 -5.14
C GLY A 203 5.47 -4.92 -5.66
N LEU A 204 5.54 -3.72 -6.24
CA LEU A 204 4.39 -3.02 -6.81
C LEU A 204 3.90 -3.66 -8.12
N GLU A 205 4.78 -4.24 -8.92
CA GLU A 205 4.41 -5.11 -10.05
C GLU A 205 3.57 -6.31 -9.56
N SER A 206 3.99 -6.94 -8.46
CA SER A 206 3.24 -8.05 -7.86
C SER A 206 1.85 -7.62 -7.35
N VAL A 207 1.70 -6.39 -6.83
CA VAL A 207 0.38 -5.82 -6.50
C VAL A 207 -0.48 -5.67 -7.75
N SER A 208 0.12 -5.15 -8.83
CA SER A 208 -0.55 -4.92 -10.10
C SER A 208 -1.00 -6.23 -10.74
N LEU A 209 -0.22 -7.30 -10.62
CA LEU A 209 -0.62 -8.64 -11.06
C LEU A 209 -1.73 -9.25 -10.18
N ALA A 210 -1.70 -9.01 -8.87
CA ALA A 210 -2.69 -9.57 -7.95
C ALA A 210 -4.08 -8.92 -8.11
N TRP A 211 -4.14 -7.58 -8.13
CA TRP A 211 -5.39 -6.83 -8.04
C TRP A 211 -5.51 -5.66 -9.03
N GLY A 212 -4.57 -5.58 -9.97
CA GLY A 212 -4.59 -4.64 -11.08
C GLY A 212 -4.04 -3.27 -10.75
N GLY A 213 -3.76 -2.95 -9.49
CA GLY A 213 -3.26 -1.64 -9.09
C GLY A 213 -3.41 -1.38 -7.61
N ILE A 214 -3.33 -0.11 -7.22
CA ILE A 214 -3.28 0.30 -5.81
C ILE A 214 -4.03 1.61 -5.58
N ASP A 215 -4.65 1.77 -4.42
CA ASP A 215 -5.43 2.97 -4.07
C ASP A 215 -4.91 3.67 -2.80
N ILE A 216 -4.44 2.87 -1.84
CA ILE A 216 -3.99 3.35 -0.53
C ILE A 216 -2.58 2.82 -0.27
N VAL A 217 -1.66 3.69 0.15
CA VAL A 217 -0.33 3.24 0.60
C VAL A 217 0.01 3.81 1.96
N VAL A 218 0.34 2.91 2.88
CA VAL A 218 0.83 3.26 4.20
C VAL A 218 2.33 3.04 4.26
N VAL A 219 3.09 4.14 4.28
CA VAL A 219 4.55 4.12 4.46
C VAL A 219 4.83 4.00 5.96
N ASN A 220 4.91 2.76 6.44
CA ASN A 220 5.07 2.43 7.85
C ASN A 220 6.43 1.82 8.20
N ALA A 221 7.18 1.28 7.22
CA ALA A 221 8.50 0.73 7.47
C ALA A 221 9.45 1.75 8.15
N GLY A 222 10.24 1.25 9.10
CA GLY A 222 11.24 2.05 9.79
C GLY A 222 11.89 1.32 10.95
N ILE A 223 13.12 1.71 11.28
CA ILE A 223 13.89 1.14 12.39
C ILE A 223 14.27 2.23 13.40
N PRO A 224 14.31 1.90 14.70
CA PRO A 224 14.82 2.81 15.73
C PRO A 224 16.34 2.77 15.81
N LEU A 225 16.90 3.70 16.59
CA LEU A 225 18.21 3.55 17.23
C LEU A 225 18.24 4.42 18.47
N VAL A 226 18.80 3.88 19.56
CA VAL A 226 19.09 4.64 20.77
C VAL A 226 20.60 4.90 20.81
N ALA A 227 21.00 6.13 20.53
CA ALA A 227 22.39 6.53 20.62
C ALA A 227 22.49 8.04 20.92
N PHE A 228 23.42 8.41 21.80
CA PHE A 228 23.79 9.81 21.98
C PHE A 228 24.71 10.26 20.84
N LEU A 229 24.68 11.54 20.49
CA LEU A 229 25.46 12.09 19.37
C LEU A 229 26.96 11.84 19.48
N LYS A 230 27.50 11.82 20.70
CA LYS A 230 28.93 11.58 20.95
C LYS A 230 29.34 10.10 20.84
N ASP A 231 28.36 9.19 20.87
CA ASP A 231 28.58 7.74 20.99
C ASP A 231 28.04 6.96 19.77
N ILE A 232 27.31 7.61 18.85
CA ILE A 232 26.72 6.95 17.70
C ILE A 232 27.80 6.57 16.68
N ASP A 233 27.76 5.32 16.22
CA ASP A 233 28.58 4.86 15.11
C ASP A 233 28.02 5.35 13.77
N LEU A 234 28.91 5.70 12.84
CA LEU A 234 28.51 6.23 11.54
C LEU A 234 27.75 5.20 10.71
N ASP A 235 28.10 3.91 10.79
CA ASP A 235 27.45 2.87 10.01
C ASP A 235 26.04 2.56 10.55
N ASP A 236 25.84 2.67 11.87
CA ASP A 236 24.50 2.65 12.48
C ASP A 236 23.64 3.82 12.00
N PHE A 237 24.21 5.02 11.92
CA PHE A 237 23.51 6.18 11.36
C PHE A 237 23.13 5.97 9.88
N LYS A 238 24.06 5.50 9.05
CA LYS A 238 23.80 5.17 7.64
C LYS A 238 22.73 4.09 7.48
N ARG A 239 22.71 3.08 8.36
CA ARG A 239 21.66 2.04 8.37
C ARG A 239 20.28 2.67 8.60
N LEU A 240 20.19 3.62 9.52
CA LEU A 240 18.95 4.37 9.75
C LEU A 240 18.55 5.22 8.55
N GLU A 241 19.49 5.91 7.92
CA GLU A 241 19.22 6.68 6.70
C GLU A 241 18.72 5.80 5.56
N LYS A 242 19.38 4.65 5.33
CA LYS A 242 19.02 3.67 4.31
C LYS A 242 17.56 3.23 4.45
N VAL A 243 17.13 2.87 5.65
CA VAL A 243 15.75 2.40 5.87
C VAL A 243 14.75 3.55 5.96
N ASN A 244 14.97 4.51 6.87
CA ASN A 244 13.97 5.51 7.21
C ASN A 244 13.86 6.61 6.15
N VAL A 245 14.96 6.98 5.48
CA VAL A 245 14.99 8.08 4.51
C VAL A 245 14.95 7.54 3.09
N GLU A 246 15.97 6.79 2.68
CA GLU A 246 16.06 6.26 1.32
C GLU A 246 14.89 5.31 1.03
N GLY A 247 14.55 4.40 1.96
CA GLY A 247 13.42 3.53 1.77
C GLY A 247 12.07 4.25 1.67
N THR A 248 11.88 5.34 2.41
CA THR A 248 10.71 6.22 2.23
C THR A 248 10.72 6.88 0.85
N PHE A 249 11.86 7.39 0.41
CA PHE A 249 12.01 8.02 -0.91
C PHE A 249 11.72 7.03 -2.05
N LEU A 250 12.33 5.84 -2.04
CA LEU A 250 12.13 4.81 -3.05
C LEU A 250 10.65 4.40 -3.14
N THR A 251 10.03 4.17 -1.98
CA THR A 251 8.61 3.84 -1.87
C THR A 251 7.74 4.96 -2.47
N LEU A 252 7.91 6.22 -2.05
CA LEU A 252 7.12 7.35 -2.53
C LEU A 252 7.31 7.58 -4.05
N ARG A 253 8.54 7.50 -4.55
CA ARG A 253 8.85 7.68 -5.96
C ARG A 253 8.15 6.64 -6.84
N GLU A 254 8.17 5.39 -6.43
CA GLU A 254 7.56 4.31 -7.22
C GLU A 254 6.03 4.38 -7.16
N ILE A 255 5.46 4.65 -5.99
CA ILE A 255 4.00 4.83 -5.84
C ILE A 255 3.49 6.02 -6.66
N ALA A 256 4.25 7.11 -6.74
CA ALA A 256 3.91 8.25 -7.60
C ALA A 256 3.76 7.83 -9.07
N ARG A 257 4.71 7.05 -9.59
CA ARG A 257 4.64 6.50 -10.95
C ARG A 257 3.41 5.63 -11.12
N HIS A 258 3.12 4.74 -10.17
CA HIS A 258 1.93 3.89 -10.19
C HIS A 258 0.61 4.67 -10.19
N PHE A 259 0.47 5.70 -9.36
CA PHE A 259 -0.76 6.51 -9.34
C PHE A 259 -0.96 7.30 -10.64
N ILE A 260 0.12 7.83 -11.23
CA ILE A 260 0.06 8.50 -12.54
C ILE A 260 -0.32 7.50 -13.65
N LEU A 261 0.24 6.29 -13.61
CA LEU A 261 -0.10 5.20 -14.53
C LEU A 261 -1.55 4.71 -14.37
N GLN A 262 -2.09 4.70 -13.16
CA GLN A 262 -3.49 4.30 -12.93
C GLN A 262 -4.46 5.43 -13.33
N GLY A 263 -4.16 6.66 -12.92
CA GLY A 263 -4.93 7.86 -13.29
C GLY A 263 -6.25 8.01 -12.53
N THR A 264 -6.38 7.40 -11.36
CA THR A 264 -7.59 7.48 -10.51
C THR A 264 -7.36 8.21 -9.18
N GLY A 265 -6.19 8.83 -9.01
CA GLY A 265 -5.75 9.40 -7.74
C GLY A 265 -5.42 8.34 -6.69
N GLY A 266 -5.39 8.73 -5.42
CA GLY A 266 -5.11 7.81 -4.31
C GLY A 266 -4.84 8.48 -2.97
N ASP A 267 -4.47 7.69 -1.98
CA ASP A 267 -4.16 8.14 -0.63
C ASP A 267 -2.85 7.53 -0.13
N VAL A 268 -1.90 8.39 0.26
CA VAL A 268 -0.64 7.99 0.90
C VAL A 268 -0.66 8.48 2.34
N ILE A 269 -0.38 7.58 3.28
CA ILE A 269 -0.28 7.91 4.69
C ILE A 269 1.07 7.47 5.22
N ILE A 270 1.87 8.42 5.69
CA ILE A 270 3.19 8.13 6.26
C ILE A 270 3.05 8.02 7.77
N VAL A 271 3.50 6.89 8.32
CA VAL A 271 3.67 6.75 9.77
C VAL A 271 4.94 7.49 10.16
N SER A 272 4.74 8.72 10.59
CA SER A 272 5.76 9.60 11.13
C SER A 272 6.00 9.26 12.61
N THR A 273 6.22 10.26 13.46
CA THR A 273 6.45 10.07 14.90
C THR A 273 6.28 11.41 15.61
N LYS A 274 5.91 11.37 16.89
CA LYS A 274 5.98 12.55 17.77
C LYS A 274 7.37 13.18 17.82
N ASN A 275 8.43 12.42 17.49
CA ASN A 275 9.81 12.92 17.53
C ASN A 275 10.14 13.98 16.47
N VAL A 276 9.27 14.19 15.48
CA VAL A 276 9.41 15.28 14.51
C VAL A 276 9.20 16.64 15.20
N PRO A 277 8.05 16.91 15.85
CA PRO A 277 7.88 18.14 16.63
C PRO A 277 8.58 18.11 17.99
N SER A 278 8.78 16.94 18.60
CA SER A 278 9.29 16.80 19.97
C SER A 278 10.36 15.70 20.09
N PRO A 279 11.59 15.95 19.62
CA PRO A 279 12.68 14.98 19.69
C PRO A 279 13.13 14.74 21.14
N GLY A 280 13.72 13.56 21.40
CA GLY A 280 14.27 13.20 22.70
C GLY A 280 15.77 12.97 22.67
N ALA A 281 16.46 13.26 23.78
CA ALA A 281 17.86 12.89 23.93
C ALA A 281 18.05 11.37 23.77
N GLY A 282 19.14 10.98 23.10
CA GLY A 282 19.42 9.59 22.73
C GLY A 282 18.63 9.07 21.52
N PHE A 283 17.73 9.88 20.93
CA PHE A 283 16.97 9.54 19.72
C PHE A 283 17.36 10.42 18.53
N GLY A 284 18.46 11.18 18.60
CA GLY A 284 18.82 12.19 17.61
C GLY A 284 18.85 11.67 16.16
N ALA A 285 19.50 10.53 15.92
CA ALA A 285 19.56 9.91 14.59
C ALA A 285 18.19 9.45 14.08
N TYR A 286 17.43 8.75 14.93
CA TYR A 286 16.06 8.35 14.60
C TYR A 286 15.15 9.55 14.33
N SER A 287 15.19 10.57 15.19
CA SER A 287 14.45 11.81 15.04
C SER A 287 14.79 12.52 13.73
N ALA A 288 16.09 12.66 13.40
CA ALA A 288 16.54 13.30 12.18
C ALA A 288 16.06 12.55 10.93
N THR A 289 16.24 11.23 10.89
CA THR A 289 15.82 10.41 9.74
C THR A 289 14.29 10.37 9.57
N LYS A 290 13.51 10.30 10.67
CA LYS A 290 12.05 10.40 10.59
C LYS A 290 11.53 11.81 10.28
N ALA A 291 12.28 12.85 10.62
CA ALA A 291 11.98 14.22 10.17
C ALA A 291 12.21 14.36 8.66
N ALA A 292 13.29 13.76 8.13
CA ALA A 292 13.51 13.70 6.68
C ALA A 292 12.40 12.91 5.97
N SER A 293 12.01 11.74 6.48
CA SER A 293 10.91 10.95 5.93
C SER A 293 9.57 11.71 5.96
N HIS A 294 9.29 12.44 7.05
CA HIS A 294 8.12 13.31 7.17
C HIS A 294 8.15 14.45 6.14
N GLN A 295 9.31 15.09 5.95
CA GLN A 295 9.47 16.17 4.98
C GLN A 295 9.30 15.67 3.54
N LEU A 296 9.80 14.47 3.20
CA LEU A 296 9.52 13.83 1.91
C LEU A 296 8.01 13.66 1.68
N GLY A 297 7.26 13.29 2.72
CA GLY A 297 5.80 13.27 2.69
C GLY A 297 5.15 14.61 2.35
N ARG A 298 5.63 15.68 2.96
CA ARG A 298 5.16 17.04 2.68
C ARG A 298 5.45 17.45 1.23
N ILE A 299 6.62 17.11 0.70
CA ILE A 299 6.94 17.35 -0.71
C ILE A 299 6.02 16.54 -1.63
N ALA A 300 5.85 15.24 -1.36
CA ALA A 300 4.93 14.40 -2.13
C ALA A 300 3.48 14.92 -2.10
N SER A 301 3.04 15.53 -0.99
CA SER A 301 1.71 16.16 -0.91
C SER A 301 1.53 17.32 -1.89
N LEU A 302 2.61 18.05 -2.21
CA LEU A 302 2.60 19.16 -3.15
C LEU A 302 2.68 18.66 -4.60
N GLU A 303 3.56 17.71 -4.86
CA GLU A 303 3.82 17.20 -6.21
C GLU A 303 2.69 16.32 -6.75
N LEU A 304 2.05 15.52 -5.88
CA LEU A 304 1.05 14.53 -6.29
C LEU A 304 -0.39 15.04 -6.25
N ALA A 305 -0.63 16.22 -5.67
CA ALA A 305 -1.97 16.81 -5.58
C ALA A 305 -2.62 17.02 -6.96
N GLN A 306 -1.83 17.39 -7.99
CA GLN A 306 -2.32 17.56 -9.35
C GLN A 306 -2.85 16.26 -9.98
N TYR A 307 -2.45 15.10 -9.46
CA TYR A 307 -2.89 13.79 -9.90
C TYR A 307 -4.02 13.21 -9.03
N GLY A 308 -4.61 14.02 -8.15
CA GLY A 308 -5.68 13.57 -7.25
C GLY A 308 -5.19 12.65 -6.13
N VAL A 309 -3.88 12.67 -5.82
CA VAL A 309 -3.30 11.88 -4.74
C VAL A 309 -3.12 12.75 -3.50
N ARG A 310 -3.68 12.31 -2.39
CA ARG A 310 -3.54 12.95 -1.07
C ARG A 310 -2.39 12.30 -0.31
N VAL A 311 -1.52 13.09 0.31
CA VAL A 311 -0.41 12.57 1.13
C VAL A 311 -0.47 13.20 2.50
N ASN A 312 -0.63 12.39 3.55
CA ASN A 312 -0.76 12.85 4.92
C ASN A 312 0.13 12.05 5.87
N MET A 313 0.28 12.53 7.11
CA MET A 313 1.13 11.93 8.13
C MET A 313 0.31 11.57 9.38
N VAL A 314 0.66 10.47 10.01
CA VAL A 314 0.21 10.14 11.39
C VAL A 314 1.42 10.09 12.30
N ALA A 315 1.36 10.75 13.46
CA ALA A 315 2.48 10.91 14.38
C ALA A 315 2.21 10.19 15.70
N PRO A 316 2.48 8.87 15.78
CA PRO A 316 2.28 8.11 17.01
C PRO A 316 3.36 8.36 18.07
N ASP A 317 3.00 8.13 19.33
CA ASP A 317 3.91 7.94 20.45
C ASP A 317 3.67 6.58 21.13
N ALA A 318 4.74 5.97 21.65
CA ALA A 318 4.68 4.89 22.63
C ALA A 318 3.69 3.72 22.35
N VAL A 319 3.63 3.24 21.11
CA VAL A 319 2.88 2.02 20.76
C VAL A 319 3.71 0.77 21.07
N PHE A 320 3.39 0.07 22.16
CA PHE A 320 4.14 -1.12 22.62
C PHE A 320 3.69 -2.42 21.93
N SER A 321 2.40 -2.60 21.68
CA SER A 321 1.82 -3.79 21.06
C SER A 321 0.44 -3.52 20.47
N GLU A 322 -0.01 -4.43 19.61
CA GLU A 322 -1.41 -4.55 19.17
C GLU A 322 -1.71 -6.04 18.93
N GLY A 323 -2.79 -6.56 19.53
CA GLY A 323 -3.03 -8.00 19.59
C GLY A 323 -1.81 -8.75 20.15
N LYS A 324 -1.37 -9.80 19.43
CA LYS A 324 -0.17 -10.58 19.77
C LYS A 324 1.14 -9.96 19.28
N TYR A 325 1.09 -8.92 18.45
CA TYR A 325 2.28 -8.36 17.81
C TYR A 325 2.91 -7.28 18.70
N LYS A 326 4.18 -7.51 19.06
CA LYS A 326 4.99 -6.52 19.78
C LYS A 326 5.63 -5.53 18.81
N SER A 327 5.92 -4.34 19.31
CA SER A 327 6.63 -3.32 18.55
C SER A 327 8.12 -3.66 18.46
N GLY A 328 8.65 -3.72 17.24
CA GLY A 328 10.10 -3.89 17.01
C GLY A 328 10.91 -2.78 17.67
N LEU A 329 10.38 -1.55 17.68
CA LEU A 329 11.01 -0.42 18.36
C LEU A 329 11.17 -0.70 19.86
N TRP A 330 10.13 -1.17 20.53
CA TRP A 330 10.19 -1.43 21.97
C TRP A 330 10.93 -2.71 22.32
N ALA A 331 11.01 -3.67 21.41
CA ALA A 331 11.87 -4.84 21.57
C ALA A 331 13.35 -4.43 21.64
N GLU A 332 13.78 -3.45 20.83
CA GLU A 332 15.15 -2.94 20.81
C GLU A 332 15.42 -1.96 21.97
N VAL A 333 14.51 -1.00 22.17
CA VAL A 333 14.72 0.14 23.09
C VAL A 333 14.28 -0.16 24.53
N GLY A 334 13.28 -1.03 24.69
CA GLY A 334 12.64 -1.32 25.97
C GLY A 334 13.60 -1.79 27.06
N PRO A 335 14.47 -2.80 26.81
CA PRO A 335 15.38 -3.35 27.82
C PRO A 335 16.25 -2.31 28.51
N ASP A 336 16.87 -1.42 27.72
CA ASP A 336 17.74 -0.37 28.25
C ASP A 336 16.96 0.69 29.04
N ARG A 337 15.75 1.04 28.59
CA ARG A 337 14.90 2.01 29.30
C ARG A 337 14.35 1.44 30.61
N MET A 338 13.99 0.17 30.64
CA MET A 338 13.61 -0.58 31.84
C MET A 338 14.75 -0.56 32.86
N ARG A 339 15.96 -0.98 32.44
CA ARG A 339 17.16 -0.99 33.29
C ARG A 339 17.49 0.40 33.86
N THR A 340 17.52 1.42 33.01
CA THR A 340 17.92 2.79 33.42
C THR A 340 16.91 3.43 34.38
N ARG A 341 15.64 3.00 34.35
CA ARG A 341 14.57 3.55 35.20
C ARG A 341 14.19 2.66 36.37
N GLY A 342 14.76 1.45 36.47
CA GLY A 342 14.33 0.46 37.46
C GLY A 342 12.87 0.04 37.27
N LEU A 343 12.40 -0.06 36.03
CA LEU A 343 11.02 -0.43 35.69
C LEU A 343 11.00 -1.80 35.02
N ASP A 344 9.91 -2.53 35.17
CA ASP A 344 9.56 -3.69 34.34
C ASP A 344 8.78 -3.25 33.08
N GLU A 345 8.35 -4.21 32.25
CA GLU A 345 7.64 -3.92 30.99
C GLU A 345 6.34 -3.15 31.24
N LYS A 346 5.62 -3.51 32.32
CA LYS A 346 4.37 -2.85 32.71
C LYS A 346 4.62 -1.43 33.22
N GLY A 347 5.57 -1.26 34.13
CA GLY A 347 5.95 0.04 34.67
C GLY A 347 6.48 0.98 33.60
N LEU A 348 7.19 0.46 32.58
CA LEU A 348 7.60 1.25 31.43
C LEU A 348 6.39 1.74 30.62
N GLN A 349 5.41 0.88 30.34
CA GLN A 349 4.18 1.28 29.65
C GLN A 349 3.41 2.36 30.44
N GLU A 350 3.23 2.16 31.74
CA GLU A 350 2.58 3.12 32.64
C GLU A 350 3.33 4.45 32.69
N TYR A 351 4.68 4.43 32.71
CA TYR A 351 5.48 5.64 32.63
C TYR A 351 5.18 6.46 31.37
N TYR A 352 5.11 5.82 30.19
CA TYR A 352 4.82 6.52 28.94
C TYR A 352 3.39 7.02 28.87
N GLN A 353 2.42 6.23 29.35
CA GLN A 353 1.04 6.64 29.50
C GLN A 353 0.93 7.88 30.39
N ASN A 354 1.63 7.89 31.53
CA ASN A 354 1.62 9.00 32.48
C ASN A 354 2.29 10.28 31.95
N ARG A 355 3.06 10.20 30.86
CA ARG A 355 3.71 11.37 30.25
C ARG A 355 2.75 12.21 29.41
N ASN A 356 1.73 11.60 28.80
CA ASN A 356 0.77 12.33 27.98
C ASN A 356 -0.36 12.96 28.83
N LEU A 357 -1.04 13.97 28.28
CA LEU A 357 -2.05 14.75 28.99
C LEU A 357 -3.30 13.94 29.31
N LEU A 358 -3.74 13.08 28.40
CA LEU A 358 -4.94 12.25 28.58
C LEU A 358 -4.72 11.04 29.49
N LYS A 359 -3.47 10.76 29.88
CA LYS A 359 -3.07 9.51 30.56
C LYS A 359 -3.57 8.29 29.79
N ALA A 360 -3.58 8.38 28.46
CA ALA A 360 -4.14 7.35 27.58
C ALA A 360 -3.06 6.38 27.12
N LYS A 361 -3.43 5.09 27.05
CA LYS A 361 -2.61 4.08 26.37
C LYS A 361 -2.76 4.27 24.86
N ILE A 362 -1.65 4.34 24.15
CA ILE A 362 -1.62 4.42 22.69
C ILE A 362 -1.36 3.01 22.13
N THR A 363 -2.09 2.64 21.07
CA THR A 363 -2.07 1.28 20.51
C THR A 363 -2.06 1.34 18.98
N GLY A 364 -1.78 0.22 18.31
CA GLY A 364 -1.84 0.13 16.85
C GLY A 364 -3.24 0.45 16.31
N ARG A 365 -4.31 0.11 17.05
CA ARG A 365 -5.70 0.48 16.74
C ARG A 365 -5.91 1.98 16.71
N HIS A 366 -5.33 2.73 17.64
CA HIS A 366 -5.42 4.19 17.61
C HIS A 366 -4.72 4.79 16.38
N VAL A 367 -3.57 4.24 15.99
CA VAL A 367 -2.89 4.66 14.74
C VAL A 367 -3.72 4.32 13.52
N SER A 368 -4.32 3.12 13.51
CA SER A 368 -5.24 2.68 12.47
C SER A 368 -6.42 3.64 12.27
N ASN A 369 -7.04 4.11 13.36
CA ASN A 369 -8.14 5.07 13.27
C ASN A 369 -7.71 6.39 12.60
N ALA A 370 -6.49 6.87 12.86
CA ALA A 370 -5.95 8.07 12.22
C ALA A 370 -5.61 7.84 10.74
N VAL A 371 -5.10 6.65 10.38
CA VAL A 371 -4.92 6.26 8.97
C VAL A 371 -6.26 6.21 8.26
N LEU A 372 -7.27 5.57 8.86
CA LEU A 372 -8.61 5.44 8.32
C LEU A 372 -9.29 6.80 8.12
N PHE A 373 -9.09 7.77 9.02
CA PHE A 373 -9.60 9.12 8.84
C PHE A 373 -9.17 9.73 7.49
N PHE A 374 -7.90 9.52 7.10
CA PHE A 374 -7.40 9.96 5.80
C PHE A 374 -7.87 9.04 4.66
N ALA A 375 -7.76 7.72 4.83
CA ALA A 375 -8.08 6.76 3.78
C ALA A 375 -9.56 6.77 3.38
N THR A 376 -10.48 7.02 4.33
CA THR A 376 -11.92 7.18 4.07
C THR A 376 -12.31 8.63 3.78
N ARG A 377 -11.32 9.50 3.47
CA ARG A 377 -11.48 10.89 3.02
C ARG A 377 -12.50 11.72 3.82
N GLN A 378 -12.46 11.62 5.15
CA GLN A 378 -13.44 12.29 6.04
C GLN A 378 -13.40 13.83 5.98
N THR A 379 -12.37 14.41 5.36
CA THR A 379 -12.22 15.85 5.16
C THR A 379 -11.30 16.10 3.95
N PRO A 380 -11.50 17.20 3.18
CA PRO A 380 -10.65 17.54 2.04
C PRO A 380 -9.28 18.07 2.51
N THR A 381 -8.32 17.17 2.74
CA THR A 381 -7.00 17.50 3.29
C THR A 381 -5.86 16.71 2.67
N THR A 382 -4.71 17.37 2.52
CA THR A 382 -3.41 16.82 2.13
C THR A 382 -2.31 17.62 2.83
N GLY A 383 -1.16 16.99 3.09
CA GLY A 383 -0.04 17.58 3.82
C GLY A 383 -0.26 17.73 5.33
N ALA A 384 -1.36 17.21 5.87
CA ALA A 384 -1.70 17.30 7.29
C ALA A 384 -0.99 16.22 8.12
N THR A 385 -0.77 16.51 9.40
CA THR A 385 -0.29 15.54 10.39
C THR A 385 -1.31 15.35 11.49
N ILE A 386 -1.71 14.11 11.78
CA ILE A 386 -2.55 13.80 12.95
C ILE A 386 -1.67 13.23 14.06
N PRO A 387 -1.57 13.87 15.24
CA PRO A 387 -0.91 13.28 16.40
C PRO A 387 -1.74 12.12 16.97
N VAL A 388 -1.05 11.03 17.32
CA VAL A 388 -1.64 9.85 17.98
C VAL A 388 -0.81 9.56 19.24
N ASP A 389 -0.88 10.46 20.22
CA ASP A 389 0.10 10.52 21.32
C ASP A 389 -0.51 10.77 22.71
N GLY A 390 -1.84 10.92 22.81
CA GLY A 390 -2.52 11.28 24.06
C GLY A 390 -2.27 12.72 24.52
N GLY A 391 -1.68 13.55 23.64
CA GLY A 391 -1.29 14.93 23.88
C GLY A 391 -0.01 15.05 24.70
N LEU A 392 1.15 14.92 24.07
CA LEU A 392 2.42 15.25 24.73
C LEU A 392 2.56 16.77 24.85
N PRO A 393 2.78 17.33 26.07
CA PRO A 393 2.93 18.77 26.26
C PRO A 393 4.04 19.39 25.39
N ASP A 394 5.16 18.67 25.28
CA ASP A 394 6.37 19.13 24.58
C ASP A 394 6.27 19.03 23.04
N ALA A 395 5.12 18.63 22.49
CA ALA A 395 4.88 18.50 21.05
C ALA A 395 3.96 19.59 20.48
N THR A 396 3.75 20.68 21.23
CA THR A 396 2.92 21.82 20.80
C THR A 396 3.73 22.87 20.02
N PRO A 397 3.15 23.56 19.00
CA PRO A 397 1.83 23.32 18.42
C PRO A 397 1.82 22.01 17.62
N ARG A 398 0.68 21.32 17.68
CA ARG A 398 0.47 19.97 17.13
C ARG A 398 -0.53 19.99 15.99
#